data_AF-A0A6L9ES35-F1
#
_entry.id   AF-A0A6L9ES35-F1
#
_cell.length_a   1.000
_cell.length_b   1.000
_cell.length_c   1.000
_cell.angle_alpha   90.00
_cell.angle_beta   90.00
_cell.angle_gamma   90.00
#
_symmetry.space_group_name_H-M   'P 1'
#
loop_
_entity.id
_entity.type
_entity.pdbx_description
1 polymer ?
#
loop_
_entity_poly.entity_id
_entity_poly.type
_entity_poly.pdbx_seq_one_letter_code
_entity_poly.pdbx_strand_id
1 'polypeptide(L)'
;MKKVDLLKIIETIADDGDINETILGHEEFKSLKDLSKLSVEDITGILGSEVGKAYMTSHDDSIRSKAVETFKTGKMQDEIKKAIEEAKNGKKSPEAEALEKLQKEFEASQAELTKERTMNKLSATLKEKKLPIELANFAYGDGQEETINKNIETLQNVLNSAVDSGVKAKLGISAYTPPADAQTNAANAEIAQAMGVQ
;
A
#
# COMPACT_ATOMS: atom_id res chain seq x y z
N MET A 1 7.07 -22.90 70.61
CA MET A 1 6.92 -24.37 70.55
C MET A 1 8.20 -25.11 70.18
N LYS A 2 8.47 -26.28 70.79
CA LYS A 2 9.40 -27.27 70.22
C LYS A 2 8.63 -28.28 69.36
N LYS A 3 9.31 -28.97 68.43
CA LYS A 3 8.71 -30.01 67.57
C LYS A 3 7.86 -31.03 68.34
N VAL A 4 8.35 -31.47 69.50
CA VAL A 4 7.67 -32.46 70.35
C VAL A 4 6.34 -31.94 70.91
N ASP A 5 6.23 -30.63 71.16
CA ASP A 5 5.01 -30.03 71.70
C ASP A 5 3.96 -29.82 70.61
N LEU A 6 4.41 -29.50 69.38
CA LEU A 6 3.53 -29.40 68.21
C LEU A 6 2.94 -30.75 67.82
N LEU A 7 3.75 -31.82 67.85
CA LEU A 7 3.28 -33.18 67.55
C LEU A 7 2.17 -33.63 68.50
N LYS A 8 2.31 -33.34 69.80
CA LYS A 8 1.27 -33.65 70.80
C LYS A 8 -0.06 -32.96 70.51
N ILE A 9 -0.03 -31.74 69.99
CA ILE A 9 -1.26 -31.01 69.61
C ILE A 9 -1.90 -31.67 68.39
N ILE A 10 -1.09 -31.99 67.37
CA ILE A 10 -1.58 -32.61 66.13
C ILE A 10 -2.13 -34.01 66.39
N GLU A 11 -1.52 -34.79 67.28
CA GLU A 11 -1.99 -36.14 67.66
C GLU A 11 -3.38 -36.14 68.33
N THR A 12 -3.86 -35.00 68.84
CA THR A 12 -5.21 -34.88 69.42
C THR A 12 -6.29 -34.58 68.39
N ILE A 13 -5.92 -34.33 67.13
CA ILE A 13 -6.84 -34.00 66.04
C ILE A 13 -7.32 -35.31 65.40
N ALA A 14 -8.62 -35.41 65.12
CA ALA A 14 -9.19 -36.53 64.38
C ALA A 14 -8.66 -36.58 62.93
N ASP A 15 -8.71 -37.75 62.29
CA ASP A 15 -8.23 -37.93 60.90
C ASP A 15 -8.93 -37.00 59.88
N ASP A 16 -10.15 -36.54 60.19
CA ASP A 16 -10.96 -35.60 59.42
C ASP A 16 -11.11 -34.20 60.07
N GLY A 17 -10.37 -33.93 61.15
CA GLY A 17 -10.47 -32.69 61.91
C GLY A 17 -9.83 -31.47 61.22
N ASP A 18 -10.34 -30.27 61.53
CA ASP A 18 -9.78 -29.01 61.03
C ASP A 18 -8.49 -28.64 61.78
N ILE A 19 -7.36 -28.84 61.09
CA ILE A 19 -6.03 -28.53 61.59
C ILE A 19 -5.85 -27.03 61.83
N ASN A 20 -6.40 -26.18 60.95
CA ASN A 20 -6.20 -24.73 61.05
C ASN A 20 -6.92 -24.17 62.27
N GLU A 21 -8.16 -24.58 62.52
CA GLU A 21 -8.92 -24.18 63.70
C GLU A 21 -8.21 -24.62 64.99
N THR A 22 -7.75 -25.88 65.03
CA THR A 22 -7.11 -26.44 66.22
C THR A 22 -5.77 -25.75 66.54
N ILE A 23 -4.95 -25.50 65.52
CA ILE A 23 -3.65 -24.83 65.71
C ILE A 23 -3.84 -23.36 66.07
N LEU A 24 -4.75 -22.63 65.41
CA LEU A 24 -4.98 -21.20 65.69
C LEU A 24 -5.69 -20.96 67.03
N GLY A 25 -6.49 -21.93 67.51
CA GLY A 25 -7.11 -21.89 68.84
C GLY A 25 -6.15 -22.13 70.00
N HIS A 26 -4.97 -22.71 69.74
CA HIS A 26 -3.97 -23.02 70.76
C HIS A 26 -3.32 -21.75 71.33
N GLU A 27 -3.08 -21.70 72.65
CA GLU A 27 -2.65 -20.49 73.36
C GLU A 27 -1.41 -19.80 72.77
N GLU A 28 -0.46 -20.59 72.28
CA GLU A 28 0.79 -20.06 71.69
C GLU A 28 0.59 -19.41 70.31
N PHE A 29 -0.51 -19.72 69.61
CA PHE A 29 -0.81 -19.25 68.26
C PHE A 29 -2.03 -18.34 68.17
N LYS A 30 -2.70 -18.04 69.30
CA LYS A 30 -3.88 -17.14 69.36
C LYS A 30 -3.66 -15.75 68.76
N SER A 31 -2.40 -15.30 68.63
CA SER A 31 -2.04 -14.03 68.00
C SER A 31 -1.96 -14.10 66.47
N LEU A 32 -1.89 -15.31 65.90
CA LEU A 32 -1.92 -15.54 64.46
C LEU A 32 -3.37 -15.48 63.99
N LYS A 33 -3.59 -14.77 62.88
CA LYS A 33 -4.90 -14.68 62.24
C LYS A 33 -4.96 -15.65 61.07
N ASP A 34 -6.13 -16.23 60.86
CA ASP A 34 -6.41 -17.01 59.66
C ASP A 34 -6.41 -16.08 58.44
N LEU A 35 -5.45 -16.30 57.53
CA LEU A 35 -5.31 -15.52 56.29
C LEU A 35 -6.54 -15.67 55.38
N SER A 36 -7.27 -16.78 55.49
CA SER A 36 -8.47 -17.07 54.69
C SER A 36 -9.70 -16.30 55.19
N LYS A 37 -9.64 -15.75 56.41
CA LYS A 37 -10.74 -15.04 57.09
C LYS A 37 -10.36 -13.62 57.52
N LEU A 38 -9.40 -13.00 56.84
CA LEU A 38 -9.01 -11.62 57.10
C LEU A 38 -10.20 -10.67 56.89
N SER A 39 -10.47 -9.83 57.89
CA SER A 39 -11.44 -8.75 57.80
C SER A 39 -10.86 -7.51 57.12
N VAL A 40 -11.72 -6.56 56.74
CA VAL A 40 -11.29 -5.27 56.16
C VAL A 40 -10.45 -4.49 57.16
N GLU A 41 -10.78 -4.55 58.44
CA GLU A 41 -10.04 -3.92 59.53
C GLU A 41 -8.62 -4.51 59.65
N ASP A 42 -8.48 -5.82 59.47
CA ASP A 42 -7.16 -6.49 59.52
C ASP A 42 -6.26 -6.06 58.38
N ILE A 43 -6.82 -6.02 57.16
CA ILE A 43 -6.11 -5.56 55.96
C ILE A 43 -5.73 -4.08 56.12
N THR A 44 -6.64 -3.26 56.63
CA THR A 44 -6.37 -1.83 56.89
C THR A 44 -5.28 -1.66 57.94
N GLY A 45 -5.25 -2.50 58.99
CA GLY A 45 -4.19 -2.51 59.98
C GLY A 45 -2.83 -2.89 59.38
N ILE A 46 -2.78 -3.90 58.51
CA ILE A 46 -1.57 -4.31 57.78
C ILE A 46 -1.09 -3.19 56.86
N LEU A 47 -1.98 -2.58 56.07
CA LEU A 47 -1.66 -1.44 55.20
C LEU A 47 -1.21 -0.20 55.99
N GLY A 48 -1.72 -0.01 57.21
CA GLY A 48 -1.34 1.06 58.13
C GLY A 48 0.01 0.86 58.83
N SER A 49 0.57 -0.36 58.80
CA SER A 49 1.90 -0.66 59.33
C SER A 49 3.02 0.00 58.51
N GLU A 50 4.25 0.04 59.03
CA GLU A 50 5.41 0.60 58.29
C GLU A 50 5.65 -0.12 56.97
N VAL A 51 5.55 -1.46 56.96
CA VAL A 51 5.72 -2.28 55.76
C VAL A 51 4.58 -2.04 54.76
N GLY A 52 3.34 -1.94 55.26
CA GLY A 52 2.17 -1.64 54.45
C GLY A 52 2.25 -0.27 53.77
N LYS A 53 2.62 0.77 54.52
CA LYS A 53 2.81 2.14 54.00
C LYS A 53 3.95 2.22 52.99
N ALA A 54 5.07 1.53 53.25
CA ALA A 54 6.20 1.48 52.32
C ALA A 54 5.80 0.82 50.99
N TYR A 55 5.06 -0.30 51.05
CA TYR A 55 4.51 -0.97 49.87
C TYR A 55 3.54 -0.05 49.11
N MET A 56 2.58 0.58 49.80
CA MET A 56 1.63 1.50 49.16
C MET A 56 2.33 2.68 48.49
N THR A 57 3.32 3.28 49.16
CA THR A 57 4.08 4.41 48.61
C THR A 57 4.82 3.99 47.34
N SER A 58 5.51 2.85 47.36
CA SER A 58 6.24 2.34 46.20
C SER A 58 5.31 1.96 45.05
N HIS A 59 4.18 1.34 45.36
CA HIS A 59 3.16 0.98 44.38
C HIS A 59 2.56 2.24 43.74
N ASP A 60 2.13 3.19 44.57
CA ASP A 60 1.54 4.45 44.12
C ASP A 60 2.52 5.28 43.29
N ASP A 61 3.80 5.35 43.68
CA ASP A 61 4.82 6.05 42.88
C ASP A 61 5.04 5.37 41.53
N SER A 62 5.02 4.04 41.47
CA SER A 62 5.12 3.31 40.20
C SER A 62 3.93 3.60 39.29
N ILE A 63 2.71 3.57 39.84
CA ILE A 63 1.49 3.85 39.09
C ILE A 63 1.46 5.31 38.64
N ARG A 64 1.79 6.27 39.50
CA ARG A 64 1.86 7.69 39.15
C ARG A 64 2.90 7.96 38.07
N SER A 65 4.10 7.36 38.19
CA SER A 65 5.15 7.49 37.18
C SER A 65 4.69 6.97 35.81
N LYS A 66 4.11 5.77 35.78
CA LYS A 66 3.53 5.20 34.55
C LYS A 66 2.37 6.03 34.00
N ALA A 67 1.51 6.57 34.86
CA ALA A 67 0.40 7.43 34.45
C ALA A 67 0.90 8.73 33.81
N VAL A 68 1.94 9.35 34.39
CA VAL A 68 2.59 10.55 33.84
C VAL A 68 3.28 10.23 32.52
N GLU A 69 3.96 9.10 32.41
CA GLU A 69 4.60 8.67 31.17
C GLU A 69 3.57 8.39 30.06
N THR A 70 2.48 7.70 30.39
CA THR A 70 1.37 7.42 29.47
C THR A 70 0.67 8.72 29.05
N PHE A 71 0.52 9.66 29.97
CA PHE A 71 -0.03 10.98 29.67
C PHE A 71 0.90 11.75 28.72
N LYS A 72 2.20 11.80 29.00
CA LYS A 72 3.19 12.49 28.15
C LYS A 72 3.32 11.89 26.75
N THR A 73 3.32 10.57 26.65
CA THR A 73 3.59 9.85 25.40
C THR A 73 2.37 9.71 24.50
N GLY A 74 1.16 9.58 25.07
CA GLY A 74 -0.07 9.39 24.30
C GLY A 74 -1.08 10.51 24.49
N LYS A 75 -1.70 10.58 25.68
CA LYS A 75 -2.90 11.42 25.87
C LYS A 75 -2.66 12.92 25.71
N MET A 76 -1.49 13.43 26.07
CA MET A 76 -1.15 14.84 25.86
C MET A 76 -1.10 15.18 24.37
N GLN A 77 -0.61 14.27 23.52
CA GLN A 77 -0.62 14.48 22.07
C GLN A 77 -2.04 14.48 21.52
N ASP A 78 -2.91 13.61 22.04
CA ASP A 78 -4.32 13.56 21.63
C ASP A 78 -5.11 14.79 22.11
N GLU A 79 -4.88 15.26 23.33
CA GLU A 79 -5.47 16.51 23.83
C GLU A 79 -4.96 17.73 23.06
N ILE A 80 -3.67 17.78 22.71
CA ILE A 80 -3.11 18.84 21.86
C ILE A 80 -3.72 18.77 20.46
N LYS A 81 -3.81 17.59 19.84
CA LYS A 81 -4.46 17.41 18.54
C LYS A 81 -5.92 17.87 18.58
N LYS A 82 -6.66 17.44 19.60
CA LYS A 82 -8.05 17.83 19.80
C LYS A 82 -8.22 19.34 20.00
N ALA A 83 -7.38 19.96 20.83
CA ALA A 83 -7.37 21.41 21.02
C ALA A 83 -6.99 22.15 19.73
N ILE A 84 -6.07 21.61 18.93
CA ILE A 84 -5.71 22.16 17.61
C ILE A 84 -6.89 22.01 16.63
N GLU A 85 -7.58 20.87 16.61
CA GLU A 85 -8.76 20.65 15.74
C GLU A 85 -9.94 21.55 16.14
N GLU A 86 -10.20 21.68 17.44
CA GLU A 86 -11.21 22.59 18.01
C GLU A 86 -10.86 24.06 17.72
N ALA A 87 -9.61 24.47 17.95
CA ALA A 87 -9.14 25.83 17.62
C ALA A 87 -9.17 26.11 16.10
N LYS A 88 -9.01 25.08 15.27
CA LYS A 88 -9.08 25.18 13.81
C LYS A 88 -10.51 25.13 13.26
N ASN A 89 -11.54 24.88 14.08
CA ASN A 89 -12.95 24.82 13.64
C ASN A 89 -13.13 24.00 12.33
N GLY A 90 -12.40 22.89 12.20
CA GLY A 90 -12.46 22.04 11.00
C GLY A 90 -11.83 22.61 9.72
N LYS A 91 -11.07 23.71 9.77
CA LYS A 91 -10.31 24.23 8.61
C LYS A 91 -8.89 23.61 8.60
N LYS A 92 -8.51 23.03 7.45
CA LYS A 92 -7.13 22.57 7.19
C LYS A 92 -6.16 23.72 7.48
N SER A 93 -4.99 23.40 8.06
CA SER A 93 -3.91 24.37 8.25
C SER A 93 -3.62 25.06 6.91
N PRO A 94 -3.37 26.39 6.83
CA PRO A 94 -2.98 27.04 5.58
C PRO A 94 -1.76 26.34 4.93
N GLU A 95 -0.87 25.78 5.75
CA GLU A 95 0.26 24.96 5.29
C GLU A 95 -0.16 23.60 4.70
N ALA A 96 -1.20 22.96 5.23
CA ALA A 96 -1.70 21.68 4.72
C ALA A 96 -2.49 21.85 3.42
N GLU A 97 -3.23 22.96 3.29
CA GLU A 97 -3.91 23.32 2.05
C GLU A 97 -2.91 23.76 0.97
N ALA A 98 -1.86 24.48 1.36
CA ALA A 98 -0.74 24.81 0.47
C ALA A 98 0.03 23.55 0.02
N LEU A 99 0.25 22.59 0.91
CA LEU A 99 0.87 21.30 0.57
C LEU A 99 0.01 20.47 -0.37
N GLU A 100 -1.29 20.35 -0.11
CA GLU A 100 -2.20 19.61 -1.00
C GLU A 100 -2.26 20.26 -2.39
N LYS A 101 -2.31 21.60 -2.44
CA LYS A 101 -2.30 22.33 -3.70
C LYS A 101 -0.98 22.15 -4.44
N LEU A 102 0.14 22.27 -3.75
CA LEU A 102 1.48 22.07 -4.32
C LEU A 102 1.66 20.64 -4.81
N GLN A 103 1.13 19.65 -4.09
CA GLN A 103 1.19 18.25 -4.48
C GLN A 103 0.32 17.97 -5.72
N LYS A 104 -0.88 18.54 -5.81
CA LYS A 104 -1.71 18.48 -7.02
C LYS A 104 -1.04 19.16 -8.21
N GLU A 105 -0.44 20.35 -8.02
CA GLU A 105 0.29 21.05 -9.08
C GLU A 105 1.52 20.25 -9.54
N PHE A 106 2.22 19.61 -8.60
CA PHE A 106 3.37 18.76 -8.91
C PHE A 106 2.97 17.48 -9.66
N GLU A 107 1.91 16.80 -9.25
CA GLU A 107 1.37 15.64 -9.94
C GLU A 107 0.88 15.98 -11.34
N ALA A 108 0.18 17.11 -11.50
CA ALA A 108 -0.25 17.60 -12.80
C ALA A 108 0.95 17.93 -13.72
N SER A 109 1.97 18.62 -13.18
CA SER A 109 3.19 18.93 -13.92
C SER A 109 3.95 17.67 -14.34
N GLN A 110 4.07 16.67 -13.47
CA GLN A 110 4.71 15.40 -13.79
C GLN A 110 3.95 14.61 -14.85
N ALA A 111 2.61 14.62 -14.80
CA ALA A 111 1.78 14.00 -15.82
C ALA A 111 1.95 14.68 -17.19
N GLU A 112 1.98 16.02 -17.23
CA GLU A 112 2.16 16.80 -18.45
C GLU A 112 3.56 16.57 -19.05
N LEU A 113 4.60 16.57 -18.22
CA LEU A 113 5.98 16.35 -18.64
C LEU A 113 6.20 14.92 -19.16
N THR A 114 5.54 13.94 -18.54
CA THR A 114 5.52 12.55 -19.01
C THR A 114 4.83 12.45 -20.37
N LYS A 115 3.67 13.10 -20.52
CA LYS A 115 2.94 13.13 -21.79
C LYS A 115 3.75 13.79 -22.90
N GLU A 116 4.39 14.93 -22.63
CA GLU A 116 5.22 15.64 -23.60
C GLU A 116 6.43 14.79 -24.03
N ARG A 117 7.13 14.16 -23.08
CA ARG A 117 8.24 13.25 -23.39
C ARG A 117 7.80 12.09 -24.27
N THR A 118 6.67 11.47 -23.96
CA THR A 118 6.14 10.35 -24.75
C THR A 118 5.68 10.82 -26.12
N MET A 119 5.06 11.99 -26.24
CA MET A 119 4.64 12.56 -27.53
C MET A 119 5.83 12.95 -28.42
N ASN A 120 6.91 13.46 -27.83
CA ASN A 120 8.16 13.74 -28.54
C ASN A 120 8.81 12.46 -29.07
N LYS A 121 8.88 11.40 -28.25
CA LYS A 121 9.35 10.08 -28.70
C LYS A 121 8.48 9.53 -29.83
N LEU A 122 7.16 9.59 -29.67
CA LEU A 122 6.19 9.14 -30.67
C LEU A 122 6.35 9.89 -32.00
N SER A 123 6.53 11.21 -31.94
CA SER A 123 6.76 12.05 -33.13
C SER A 123 8.04 11.65 -33.86
N ALA A 124 9.11 11.31 -33.13
CA ALA A 124 10.35 10.80 -33.70
C ALA A 124 10.16 9.42 -34.36
N THR A 125 9.46 8.49 -33.68
CA THR A 125 9.17 7.15 -34.21
C THR A 125 8.30 7.20 -35.47
N LEU A 126 7.25 8.04 -35.50
CA LEU A 126 6.42 8.22 -36.69
C LEU A 126 7.23 8.77 -37.86
N LYS A 127 8.10 9.74 -37.61
CA LYS A 127 8.99 10.30 -38.63
C LYS A 127 9.95 9.25 -39.20
N GLU A 128 10.52 8.39 -38.35
CA GLU A 128 11.38 7.27 -38.76
C GLU A 128 10.62 6.26 -39.64
N LYS A 129 9.38 5.95 -39.27
CA LYS A 129 8.49 5.06 -40.02
C LYS A 129 7.86 5.72 -41.27
N LYS A 130 8.25 6.96 -41.59
CA LYS A 130 7.72 7.79 -42.70
C LYS A 130 6.20 8.00 -42.62
N LEU A 131 5.66 8.01 -41.41
CA LEU A 131 4.24 8.27 -41.14
C LEU A 131 4.02 9.75 -40.80
N PRO A 132 2.87 10.33 -41.17
CA PRO A 132 2.51 11.70 -40.78
C PRO A 132 2.45 11.87 -39.26
N ILE A 133 3.03 12.98 -38.75
CA ILE A 133 3.02 13.33 -37.33
C ILE A 133 1.59 13.60 -36.82
N GLU A 134 0.67 13.97 -37.71
CA GLU A 134 -0.75 14.16 -37.34
C GLU A 134 -1.40 12.88 -36.80
N LEU A 135 -0.84 11.71 -37.11
CA LEU A 135 -1.27 10.43 -36.56
C LEU A 135 -0.78 10.19 -35.13
N ALA A 136 0.07 11.06 -34.55
CA ALA A 136 0.62 10.91 -33.21
C ALA A 136 -0.48 10.82 -32.14
N ASN A 137 -1.52 11.65 -32.22
CA ASN A 137 -2.62 11.56 -31.25
C ASN A 137 -3.39 10.23 -31.36
N PHE A 138 -3.54 9.70 -32.58
CA PHE A 138 -4.21 8.41 -32.82
C PHE A 138 -3.35 7.23 -32.40
N ALA A 139 -2.03 7.32 -32.59
CA ALA A 139 -1.09 6.31 -32.14
C ALA A 139 -0.95 6.32 -30.60
N TYR A 140 -1.00 7.50 -29.97
CA TYR A 140 -0.85 7.68 -28.52
C TYR A 140 -1.89 6.89 -27.73
N GLY A 141 -3.18 6.93 -28.14
CA GLY A 141 -4.25 6.13 -27.55
C GLY A 141 -4.28 6.19 -26.02
N ASP A 142 -4.09 5.03 -25.38
CA ASP A 142 -4.08 4.86 -23.91
C ASP A 142 -2.74 5.23 -23.23
N GLY A 143 -1.76 5.75 -23.97
CA GLY A 143 -0.46 6.20 -23.45
C GLY A 143 0.52 5.08 -23.06
N GLN A 144 0.11 3.80 -23.20
CA GLN A 144 0.94 2.62 -22.97
C GLN A 144 1.85 2.35 -24.17
N GLU A 145 3.15 2.20 -23.95
CA GLU A 145 4.17 2.08 -25.01
C GLU A 145 3.91 0.91 -25.99
N GLU A 146 3.46 -0.25 -25.49
CA GLU A 146 3.08 -1.40 -26.33
C GLU A 146 1.90 -1.08 -27.26
N THR A 147 0.89 -0.38 -26.73
CA THR A 147 -0.30 0.00 -27.51
C THR A 147 0.07 1.03 -28.57
N ILE A 148 0.96 1.96 -28.21
CA ILE A 148 1.49 2.96 -29.14
C ILE A 148 2.21 2.27 -30.31
N ASN A 149 3.14 1.35 -30.03
CA ASN A 149 3.88 0.65 -31.08
C ASN A 149 2.96 -0.17 -32.00
N LYS A 150 2.00 -0.90 -31.41
CA LYS A 150 1.00 -1.67 -32.17
C LYS A 150 0.12 -0.79 -33.05
N ASN A 151 -0.28 0.39 -32.55
CA ASN A 151 -1.05 1.36 -33.33
C ASN A 151 -0.23 1.90 -34.50
N ILE A 152 1.05 2.23 -34.29
CA ILE A 152 1.97 2.67 -35.35
C ILE A 152 2.08 1.61 -36.44
N GLU A 153 2.30 0.34 -36.08
CA GLU A 153 2.39 -0.76 -37.04
C GLU A 153 1.09 -0.96 -37.82
N THR A 154 -0.04 -0.89 -37.13
CA THR A 154 -1.36 -1.02 -37.78
C THR A 154 -1.59 0.10 -38.78
N LEU A 155 -1.32 1.35 -38.38
CA LEU A 155 -1.42 2.52 -39.26
C LEU A 155 -0.49 2.37 -40.46
N GLN A 156 0.75 1.92 -40.25
CA GLN A 156 1.70 1.68 -41.33
C GLN A 156 1.19 0.65 -42.35
N ASN A 157 0.65 -0.47 -41.87
CA ASN A 157 0.14 -1.53 -42.74
C ASN A 157 -1.09 -1.08 -43.54
N VAL A 158 -2.01 -0.36 -42.90
CA VAL A 158 -3.21 0.18 -43.56
C VAL A 158 -2.83 1.20 -44.62
N LEU A 159 -1.91 2.13 -44.30
CA LEU A 159 -1.49 3.16 -45.24
C LEU A 159 -0.77 2.55 -46.45
N ASN A 160 0.17 1.63 -46.23
CA ASN A 160 0.87 0.94 -47.31
C ASN A 160 -0.11 0.18 -48.22
N SER A 161 -1.06 -0.56 -47.62
CA SER A 161 -2.08 -1.30 -48.38
C SER A 161 -2.98 -0.37 -49.21
N ALA A 162 -3.35 0.78 -48.66
CA ALA A 162 -4.16 1.78 -49.36
C ALA A 162 -3.39 2.43 -50.52
N VAL A 163 -2.11 2.76 -50.31
CA VAL A 163 -1.22 3.30 -51.35
C VAL A 163 -1.04 2.27 -52.47
N ASP A 164 -0.72 1.01 -52.14
CA ASP A 164 -0.55 -0.07 -53.12
C ASP A 164 -1.83 -0.29 -53.94
N SER A 165 -2.99 -0.29 -53.29
CA SER A 165 -4.28 -0.45 -53.96
C SER A 165 -4.59 0.75 -54.88
N GLY A 166 -4.32 1.97 -54.43
CA GLY A 166 -4.49 3.18 -55.23
C GLY A 166 -3.55 3.23 -56.43
N VAL A 167 -2.28 2.85 -56.26
CA VAL A 167 -1.29 2.75 -57.34
C VAL A 167 -1.71 1.68 -58.35
N LYS A 168 -2.14 0.49 -57.89
CA LYS A 168 -2.68 -0.56 -58.78
C LYS A 168 -3.91 -0.08 -59.55
N ALA A 169 -4.81 0.67 -58.93
CA ALA A 169 -5.97 1.23 -59.62
C ALA A 169 -5.55 2.27 -60.68
N LYS A 170 -4.63 3.18 -60.36
CA LYS A 170 -4.12 4.21 -61.30
C LYS A 170 -3.33 3.58 -62.46
N LEU A 171 -2.45 2.63 -62.17
CA LEU A 171 -1.63 1.94 -63.17
C LEU A 171 -2.45 0.96 -64.00
N GLY A 172 -3.45 0.29 -63.41
CA GLY A 172 -4.34 -0.64 -64.11
C GLY A 172 -5.30 0.06 -65.09
N ILE A 173 -5.70 1.29 -64.81
CA ILE A 173 -6.58 2.08 -65.70
C ILE A 173 -5.77 2.79 -66.80
N SER A 174 -4.49 3.14 -66.53
CA SER A 174 -3.61 3.85 -67.48
C SER A 174 -2.58 2.96 -68.17
N ALA A 175 -2.59 1.64 -67.95
CA ALA A 175 -1.77 0.70 -68.70
C ALA A 175 -2.29 0.64 -70.13
N TYR A 176 -1.62 1.36 -71.03
CA TYR A 176 -1.80 1.21 -72.47
C TYR A 176 -1.67 -0.28 -72.81
N THR A 177 -2.78 -0.90 -73.18
CA THR A 177 -2.78 -2.21 -73.82
C THR A 177 -2.56 -1.92 -75.30
N PRO A 178 -1.38 -2.25 -75.87
CA PRO A 178 -1.12 -2.02 -77.28
C PRO A 178 -2.19 -2.74 -78.11
N PRO A 179 -2.77 -2.10 -79.15
CA PRO A 179 -3.75 -2.74 -80.00
C PRO A 179 -3.13 -4.00 -80.60
N ALA A 180 -3.82 -5.13 -80.44
CA ALA A 180 -3.49 -6.38 -81.06
C ALA A 180 -3.87 -6.33 -82.56
N ASP A 181 -3.23 -5.44 -83.31
CA ASP A 181 -3.34 -5.46 -84.76
C ASP A 181 -2.51 -6.65 -85.29
N ALA A 182 -3.16 -7.50 -86.08
CA ALA A 182 -2.57 -8.70 -86.67
C ALA A 182 -1.27 -8.43 -87.45
N GLN A 183 -1.07 -7.17 -87.90
CA GLN A 183 0.15 -6.73 -88.58
C GLN A 183 1.39 -6.72 -87.67
N THR A 184 1.24 -6.42 -86.39
CA THR A 184 2.36 -6.29 -85.44
C THR A 184 2.92 -7.66 -85.04
N ASN A 185 2.06 -8.68 -85.00
CA ASN A 185 2.48 -10.05 -84.72
C ASN A 185 3.20 -10.70 -85.92
N ALA A 186 2.85 -10.32 -87.16
CA ALA A 186 3.56 -10.76 -88.35
C ALA A 186 4.98 -10.18 -88.43
N ALA A 187 5.13 -8.88 -88.16
CA ALA A 187 6.44 -8.21 -88.12
C ALA A 187 7.34 -8.77 -87.01
N ASN A 188 6.78 -9.03 -85.82
CA ASN A 188 7.55 -9.62 -84.71
C ASN A 188 7.95 -11.08 -84.98
N ALA A 189 7.14 -11.85 -85.70
CA ALA A 189 7.46 -13.22 -86.08
C ALA A 189 8.54 -13.30 -87.18
N GLU A 190 8.51 -12.38 -88.17
CA GLU A 190 9.57 -12.28 -89.19
C GLU A 190 10.91 -11.83 -88.60
N ILE A 191 10.89 -10.89 -87.64
CA ILE A 191 12.10 -10.45 -86.93
C ILE A 191 12.69 -11.58 -86.07
N ALA A 192 11.84 -12.37 -85.40
CA ALA A 192 12.30 -13.53 -84.62
C ALA A 192 12.91 -14.64 -85.50
N GLN A 193 12.33 -14.88 -86.69
CA GLN A 193 12.89 -15.82 -87.67
C GLN A 193 14.20 -15.32 -88.29
N ALA A 194 14.31 -14.02 -88.58
CA ALA A 194 15.54 -13.42 -89.12
C ALA A 194 16.69 -13.37 -88.10
N MET A 195 16.37 -13.34 -86.79
CA MET A 195 17.36 -13.36 -85.72
C MET A 195 17.69 -14.76 -85.18
N GLY A 196 17.11 -15.83 -85.76
CA GLY A 196 17.46 -17.22 -85.44
C GLY A 196 17.13 -17.66 -84.01
N VAL A 197 16.18 -17.01 -83.34
CA VAL A 197 15.77 -17.37 -81.98
C VAL A 197 14.57 -18.31 -82.08
N GLN A 198 14.82 -19.62 -81.98
CA GLN A 198 13.81 -20.60 -81.57
C GLN A 198 13.78 -20.73 -80.05
#